data_AF-A0A3N5VFN0-F1
#
_entry.id   AF-A0A3N5VFN0-F1
#
_cell.length_a   1.000
_cell.length_b   1.000
_cell.length_c   1.000
_cell.angle_alpha   90.00
_cell.angle_beta   90.00
_cell.angle_gamma   90.00
#
_symmetry.space_group_name_H-M   'P 1'
#
loop_
_entity.id
_entity.type
_entity.pdbx_description
1 polymer ?
#
loop_
_entity_poly.entity_id
_entity_poly.type
_entity_poly.pdbx_seq_one_letter_code
_entity_poly.pdbx_strand_id
1 'polypeptide(L)'
;MRRQFNFAQTGHLAWIIVMLAGLVVPARCLEIPANALEGLRAEEFRTRELAQTRLLAWARERPQAAMDELFRVSRTADDPEVRERCLAVLRELVNDEYLKEGEGYIGIRMQDEVANVPGDLKPRNVIRVVQVVADSAAHEAGVQLNDLIAGLDDKVWHGEAASLPFSNRIRQFKPGNRVTLRILRNGELIDLTVKLGRRPLIADNPFLDERQQDLAAAERAARDAYFRRWLERRKPKD
;
A
#
# COMPACT_ATOMS: atom_id res chain seq x y z
N MET A 1 45.78 -46.38 63.35
CA MET A 1 46.52 -46.57 62.08
C MET A 1 45.86 -45.71 61.00
N ARG A 2 46.58 -44.72 60.44
CA ARG A 2 46.33 -43.97 59.17
C ARG A 2 45.00 -43.19 59.07
N ARG A 3 44.89 -41.96 58.55
CA ARG A 3 45.80 -40.96 57.98
C ARG A 3 44.98 -39.64 57.94
N GLN A 4 45.64 -38.52 58.19
CA GLN A 4 45.16 -37.16 57.88
C GLN A 4 44.87 -37.01 56.38
N PHE A 5 43.99 -36.07 56.00
CA PHE A 5 44.32 -35.04 54.99
C PHE A 5 43.27 -33.90 55.02
N ASN A 6 43.73 -32.73 55.45
CA ASN A 6 43.13 -31.42 55.17
C ASN A 6 43.28 -31.12 53.68
N PHE A 7 42.29 -30.44 53.08
CA PHE A 7 42.52 -29.58 51.93
C PHE A 7 41.69 -28.30 52.07
N ALA A 8 42.41 -27.20 52.27
CA ALA A 8 41.94 -25.85 52.01
C ALA A 8 42.01 -25.59 50.51
N GLN A 9 41.03 -24.90 49.94
CA GLN A 9 41.27 -24.03 48.79
C GLN A 9 40.18 -22.96 48.68
N THR A 10 40.60 -21.73 48.97
CA THR A 10 39.97 -20.47 48.60
C THR A 10 40.06 -20.31 47.08
N GLY A 11 38.91 -20.05 46.43
CA GLY A 11 38.84 -19.73 45.00
C GLY A 11 38.03 -18.46 44.81
N HIS A 12 38.71 -17.33 44.61
CA HIS A 12 38.13 -16.09 44.12
C HIS A 12 37.57 -16.30 42.71
N LEU A 13 36.25 -16.27 42.55
CA LEU A 13 35.61 -16.24 41.24
C LEU A 13 35.63 -14.79 40.74
N ALA A 14 36.64 -14.49 39.91
CA ALA A 14 36.70 -13.28 39.10
C ALA A 14 35.56 -13.33 38.06
N TRP A 15 34.57 -12.45 38.22
CA TRP A 15 33.54 -12.21 37.21
C TRP A 15 34.17 -11.48 36.02
N ILE A 16 34.47 -12.22 34.96
CA ILE A 16 34.82 -11.64 33.66
C ILE A 16 33.54 -11.06 33.06
N ILE A 17 33.37 -9.74 33.18
CA ILE A 17 32.37 -8.99 32.43
C ILE A 17 32.83 -8.98 30.97
N VAL A 18 32.24 -9.85 30.14
CA VAL A 18 32.36 -9.76 28.69
C VAL A 18 31.54 -8.56 28.24
N MET A 19 32.23 -7.42 28.06
CA MET A 19 31.68 -6.25 27.39
C MET A 19 31.52 -6.60 25.91
N LEU A 20 30.34 -7.11 25.54
CA LEU A 20 29.89 -7.17 24.15
C LEU A 20 29.76 -5.73 23.65
N ALA A 21 30.85 -5.21 23.08
CA ALA A 21 30.81 -4.02 22.25
C ALA A 21 29.89 -4.34 21.06
N GLY A 22 28.63 -3.92 21.17
CA GLY A 22 27.71 -3.95 20.05
C GLY A 22 28.34 -3.15 18.92
N LEU A 23 28.75 -3.85 17.86
CA LEU A 23 29.10 -3.21 16.60
C LEU A 23 27.83 -2.52 16.11
N VAL A 24 27.69 -1.22 16.40
CA VAL A 24 26.76 -0.36 15.67
C VAL A 24 27.32 -0.30 14.26
N VAL A 25 26.87 -1.20 13.39
CA VAL A 25 27.08 -1.08 11.96
C VAL A 25 26.40 0.23 11.58
N PRO A 26 27.12 1.29 11.17
CA PRO A 26 26.46 2.48 10.69
C PRO A 26 25.57 2.03 9.54
N ALA A 27 24.29 2.42 9.59
CA ALA A 27 23.39 2.19 8.47
C ALA A 27 24.10 2.73 7.22
N ARG A 28 24.60 1.84 6.36
CA ARG A 28 25.21 2.26 5.10
C ARG A 28 24.14 3.07 4.40
N CYS A 29 24.41 4.36 4.19
CA CYS A 29 23.62 5.20 3.31
C CYS A 29 23.45 4.42 2.01
N LEU A 30 22.20 4.21 1.61
CA LEU A 30 21.93 3.48 0.38
C LEU A 30 22.39 4.37 -0.77
N GLU A 31 23.45 3.96 -1.46
CA GLU A 31 23.98 4.68 -2.61
C GLU A 31 23.51 4.04 -3.92
N ILE A 32 23.22 4.88 -4.91
CA ILE A 32 22.87 4.39 -6.25
C ILE A 32 24.06 3.60 -6.82
N PRO A 33 23.84 2.39 -7.37
CA PRO A 33 24.90 1.61 -8.00
C PRO A 33 25.61 2.41 -9.10
N ALA A 34 26.95 2.44 -9.08
CA ALA A 34 27.74 3.23 -10.03
C ALA A 34 27.47 2.84 -11.49
N ASN A 35 27.33 1.55 -11.76
CA ASN A 35 26.97 1.03 -13.09
C ASN A 35 25.58 1.51 -13.57
N ALA A 36 24.64 1.74 -12.65
CA ALA A 36 23.35 2.32 -12.98
C ALA A 36 23.52 3.79 -13.38
N LEU A 37 24.28 4.58 -12.61
CA LEU A 37 24.56 5.98 -12.94
C LEU A 37 25.30 6.14 -14.27
N GLU A 38 26.32 5.31 -14.53
CA GLU A 38 27.03 5.30 -15.81
C GLU A 38 26.10 4.97 -16.98
N GLY A 39 25.23 3.97 -16.81
CA GLY A 39 24.25 3.61 -17.83
C GLY A 39 23.25 4.72 -18.15
N LEU A 40 22.87 5.55 -17.17
CA LEU A 40 22.01 6.71 -17.39
C LEU A 40 22.69 7.80 -18.24
N ARG A 41 24.02 7.86 -18.25
CA ARG A 41 24.82 8.82 -19.02
C ARG A 41 25.13 8.35 -20.44
N ALA A 42 24.80 7.12 -20.79
CA ALA A 42 25.13 6.55 -22.10
C ALA A 42 24.50 7.39 -23.22
N GLU A 43 25.20 7.61 -24.35
CA GLU A 43 24.65 8.34 -25.50
C GLU A 43 23.50 7.59 -26.18
N GLU A 44 23.54 6.27 -26.14
CA GLU A 44 22.52 5.42 -26.74
C GLU A 44 21.26 5.38 -25.85
N PHE A 45 20.13 5.77 -26.43
CA PHE A 45 18.83 5.78 -25.76
C PHE A 45 18.48 4.43 -25.12
N ARG A 46 18.66 3.31 -25.84
CA ARG A 46 18.34 1.96 -25.32
C ARG A 46 19.12 1.62 -24.06
N THR A 47 20.39 2.01 -24.01
CA THR A 47 21.26 1.78 -22.86
C THR A 47 20.78 2.58 -21.64
N ARG A 48 20.34 3.84 -21.85
CA ARG A 48 19.75 4.67 -20.78
C ARG A 48 18.43 4.10 -20.25
N GLU A 49 17.53 3.66 -21.13
CA GLU A 49 16.24 3.07 -20.73
C GLU A 49 16.43 1.80 -19.90
N LEU A 50 17.38 0.95 -20.31
CA LEU A 50 17.72 -0.27 -19.59
C LEU A 50 18.30 0.05 -18.20
N ALA A 51 19.18 1.06 -18.13
CA ALA A 51 19.76 1.52 -16.87
C ALA A 51 18.70 2.09 -15.93
N GLN A 52 17.76 2.89 -16.44
CA GLN A 52 16.64 3.43 -15.68
C GLN A 52 15.72 2.32 -15.14
N THR A 53 15.43 1.31 -15.96
CA THR A 53 14.63 0.15 -15.55
C THR A 53 15.31 -0.63 -14.43
N ARG A 54 16.62 -0.87 -14.55
CA ARG A 54 17.43 -1.52 -13.49
C ARG A 54 17.47 -0.69 -12.21
N LEU A 55 17.60 0.64 -12.34
CA LEU A 55 17.59 1.56 -11.22
C LEU A 55 16.25 1.50 -10.48
N LEU A 56 15.13 1.50 -11.20
CA LEU A 56 13.80 1.37 -10.61
C LEU A 56 13.63 0.02 -9.88
N ALA A 57 14.10 -1.08 -10.48
CA ALA A 57 14.08 -2.39 -9.83
C ALA A 57 14.87 -2.39 -8.53
N TRP A 58 16.12 -1.89 -8.54
CA TRP A 58 16.95 -1.71 -7.35
C TRP A 58 16.25 -0.85 -6.29
N ALA A 59 15.66 0.27 -6.70
CA ALA A 59 15.03 1.21 -5.78
C ALA A 59 13.79 0.60 -5.10
N ARG A 60 13.05 -0.28 -5.78
CA ARG A 60 11.90 -0.98 -5.23
C ARG A 60 12.26 -2.01 -4.16
N GLU A 61 13.50 -2.49 -4.09
CA GLU A 61 13.96 -3.38 -3.02
C GLU A 61 14.00 -2.65 -1.67
N ARG A 62 14.33 -1.34 -1.67
CA ARG A 62 14.41 -0.50 -0.47
C ARG A 62 13.82 0.90 -0.74
N PRO A 63 12.49 1.01 -0.92
CA PRO A 63 11.87 2.22 -1.46
C PRO A 63 12.17 3.49 -0.67
N GLN A 64 12.08 3.45 0.66
CA GLN A 64 12.24 4.65 1.49
C GLN A 64 13.65 5.26 1.38
N ALA A 65 14.68 4.44 1.61
CA ALA A 65 16.06 4.89 1.48
C ALA A 65 16.43 5.27 0.03
N ALA A 66 15.89 4.54 -0.96
CA ALA A 66 16.18 4.82 -2.35
C ALA A 66 15.55 6.14 -2.81
N MET A 67 14.34 6.46 -2.35
CA MET A 67 13.70 7.73 -2.68
C MET A 67 14.47 8.93 -2.15
N ASP A 68 15.00 8.86 -0.92
CA ASP A 68 15.81 9.94 -0.35
C ASP A 68 17.13 10.13 -1.13
N GLU A 69 17.78 9.04 -1.51
CA GLU A 69 19.00 9.09 -2.32
C GLU A 69 18.74 9.59 -3.75
N LEU A 70 17.69 9.10 -4.42
CA LEU A 70 17.29 9.59 -5.75
C LEU A 70 16.94 11.08 -5.71
N PHE A 71 16.30 11.54 -4.63
CA PHE A 71 16.02 12.96 -4.43
C PHE A 71 17.32 13.76 -4.28
N ARG A 72 18.29 13.28 -3.48
CA ARG A 72 19.61 13.91 -3.36
C ARG A 72 20.33 13.98 -4.70
N VAL A 73 20.42 12.88 -5.43
CA VAL A 73 21.12 12.79 -6.73
C VAL A 73 20.44 13.67 -7.78
N SER A 74 19.11 13.70 -7.83
CA SER A 74 18.37 14.56 -8.78
C SER A 74 18.64 16.05 -8.58
N ARG A 75 19.15 16.47 -7.41
CA ARG A 75 19.50 17.86 -7.11
C ARG A 75 20.99 18.17 -7.21
N THR A 76 21.85 17.16 -7.03
CA THR A 76 23.30 17.35 -6.85
C THR A 76 24.14 16.81 -8.00
N ALA A 77 23.58 15.97 -8.87
CA ALA A 77 24.34 15.44 -10.00
C ALA A 77 24.67 16.53 -11.03
N ASP A 78 25.91 16.53 -11.52
CA ASP A 78 26.39 17.49 -12.52
C ASP A 78 25.69 17.32 -13.87
N ASP A 79 25.46 16.07 -14.26
CA ASP A 79 24.84 15.71 -15.54
C ASP A 79 23.30 15.93 -15.51
N PRO A 80 22.76 16.79 -16.40
CA PRO A 80 21.31 16.99 -16.52
C PRO A 80 20.51 15.71 -16.79
N GLU A 81 21.01 14.81 -17.63
CA GLU A 81 20.31 13.57 -17.99
C GLU A 81 20.15 12.67 -16.75
N VAL A 82 21.20 12.58 -15.93
CA VAL A 82 21.15 11.83 -14.66
C VAL A 82 20.15 12.45 -13.71
N ARG A 83 20.11 13.79 -13.59
CA ARG A 83 19.14 14.46 -12.72
C ARG A 83 17.71 14.15 -13.12
N GLU A 84 17.39 14.29 -14.40
CA GLU A 84 16.04 14.07 -14.93
C GLU A 84 15.60 12.61 -14.78
N ARG A 85 16.46 11.64 -15.11
CA ARG A 85 16.12 10.22 -14.98
C ARG A 85 16.00 9.75 -13.54
N CYS A 86 16.87 10.22 -12.64
CA CYS A 86 16.72 9.94 -11.21
C CYS A 86 15.42 10.54 -10.66
N LEU A 87 15.03 11.74 -11.11
CA LEU A 87 13.75 12.35 -10.74
C LEU A 87 12.56 11.56 -11.29
N ALA A 88 12.66 11.02 -12.51
CA ALA A 88 11.63 10.17 -13.10
C ALA A 88 11.45 8.87 -12.30
N VAL A 89 12.54 8.18 -11.95
CA VAL A 89 12.48 6.97 -11.11
C VAL A 89 11.94 7.28 -9.73
N LEU A 90 12.34 8.42 -9.14
CA LEU A 90 11.76 8.89 -7.89
C LEU A 90 10.25 9.08 -7.99
N ARG A 91 9.76 9.69 -9.07
CA ARG A 91 8.32 9.90 -9.30
C ARG A 91 7.57 8.57 -9.36
N GLU A 92 8.13 7.55 -10.02
CA GLU A 92 7.56 6.21 -10.07
C GLU A 92 7.45 5.57 -8.68
N LEU A 93 8.50 5.66 -7.84
CA LEU A 93 8.45 5.12 -6.48
C LEU A 93 7.44 5.84 -5.58
N VAL A 94 7.38 7.17 -5.68
CA VAL A 94 6.40 7.96 -4.93
C VAL A 94 4.97 7.64 -5.41
N ASN A 95 4.79 7.33 -6.69
CA ASN A 95 3.52 6.83 -7.21
C ASN A 95 3.19 5.42 -6.67
N ASP A 96 4.17 4.52 -6.55
CA ASP A 96 3.98 3.21 -5.91
C ASP A 96 3.53 3.36 -4.44
N GLU A 97 4.06 4.33 -3.70
CA GLU A 97 3.60 4.69 -2.35
C GLU A 97 2.18 5.23 -2.36
N TYR A 98 1.88 6.16 -3.27
CA TYR A 98 0.54 6.74 -3.45
C TYR A 98 -0.54 5.67 -3.67
N LEU A 99 -0.25 4.64 -4.46
CA LEU A 99 -1.18 3.55 -4.77
C LEU A 99 -1.45 2.62 -3.58
N LYS A 100 -0.53 2.54 -2.61
CA LYS A 100 -0.66 1.72 -1.39
C LYS A 100 -1.29 2.49 -0.23
N GLU A 101 -1.25 3.81 -0.29
CA GLU A 101 -1.77 4.70 0.74
C GLU A 101 -3.19 5.21 0.46
N GLY A 102 -3.86 5.65 1.53
CA GLY A 102 -5.24 6.12 1.49
C GLY A 102 -6.25 5.08 1.95
N GLU A 103 -7.52 5.33 1.62
CA GLU A 103 -8.66 4.49 2.00
C GLU A 103 -8.94 3.43 0.95
N GLY A 104 -9.39 2.26 1.40
CA GLY A 104 -9.91 1.20 0.55
C GLY A 104 -11.17 1.62 -0.17
N TYR A 105 -11.33 1.09 -1.39
CA TYR A 105 -12.48 1.38 -2.24
C TYR A 105 -12.89 0.17 -3.05
N ILE A 106 -14.20 -0.09 -3.05
CA ILE A 106 -14.78 -1.24 -3.74
C ILE A 106 -15.39 -0.86 -5.09
N GLY A 107 -15.92 0.36 -5.24
CA GLY A 107 -16.53 0.82 -6.49
C GLY A 107 -17.94 0.30 -6.76
N ILE A 108 -18.83 0.45 -5.78
CA ILE A 108 -20.27 0.21 -5.96
C ILE A 108 -21.06 1.42 -5.50
N ARG A 109 -22.21 1.65 -6.13
CA ARG A 109 -23.32 2.38 -5.50
C ARG A 109 -24.24 1.38 -4.85
N MET A 110 -24.76 1.77 -3.70
CA MET A 110 -25.45 0.85 -2.81
C MET A 110 -26.68 1.46 -2.16
N GLN A 111 -27.60 0.60 -1.78
CA GLN A 111 -28.82 0.95 -1.05
C GLN A 111 -29.07 -0.07 0.06
N ASP A 112 -29.50 0.40 1.23
CA ASP A 112 -29.91 -0.49 2.31
C ASP A 112 -31.22 -1.20 1.96
N GLU A 113 -31.30 -2.48 2.30
CA GLU A 113 -32.49 -3.30 2.10
C GLU A 113 -32.61 -4.38 3.18
N VAL A 114 -33.83 -4.85 3.41
CA VAL A 114 -34.10 -6.01 4.27
C VAL A 114 -34.35 -7.23 3.40
N ALA A 115 -33.61 -8.32 3.62
CA ALA A 115 -33.78 -9.56 2.87
C ALA A 115 -33.76 -10.79 3.79
N ASN A 116 -34.37 -11.88 3.31
CA ASN A 116 -34.25 -13.21 3.90
C ASN A 116 -32.92 -13.82 3.44
N VAL A 117 -31.99 -13.97 4.37
CA VAL A 117 -30.69 -14.58 4.09
C VAL A 117 -30.78 -16.07 4.44
N PRO A 118 -30.40 -17.00 3.54
CA PRO A 118 -30.39 -18.42 3.85
C PRO A 118 -29.61 -18.74 5.13
N GLY A 119 -30.24 -19.46 6.06
CA GLY A 119 -29.67 -19.81 7.37
C GLY A 119 -30.07 -18.88 8.51
N ASP A 120 -30.59 -17.68 8.23
CA ASP A 120 -31.05 -16.77 9.27
C ASP A 120 -32.51 -17.05 9.68
N LEU A 121 -32.79 -16.89 10.98
CA LEU A 121 -34.13 -17.11 11.54
C LEU A 121 -35.12 -15.97 11.21
N LYS A 122 -34.62 -14.79 10.86
CA LYS A 122 -35.40 -13.59 10.56
C LYS A 122 -34.76 -12.82 9.41
N PRO A 123 -35.54 -12.08 8.61
CA PRO A 123 -34.99 -11.12 7.68
C PRO A 123 -34.07 -10.11 8.41
N ARG A 124 -33.02 -9.66 7.74
CA ARG A 124 -32.10 -8.64 8.27
C ARG A 124 -31.61 -7.69 7.20
N ASN A 125 -30.92 -6.65 7.64
CA ASN A 125 -30.35 -5.66 6.76
C ASN A 125 -29.19 -6.22 5.93
N VAL A 126 -29.26 -5.95 4.64
CA VAL A 126 -28.31 -6.26 3.58
C VAL A 126 -28.12 -5.03 2.71
N ILE A 127 -27.15 -5.09 1.80
CA ILE A 127 -26.81 -3.96 0.92
C ILE A 127 -27.07 -4.39 -0.52
N ARG A 128 -28.03 -3.73 -1.18
CA ARG A 128 -28.25 -3.92 -2.62
C ARG A 128 -27.21 -3.14 -3.41
N VAL A 129 -26.57 -3.82 -4.36
CA VAL A 129 -25.74 -3.19 -5.38
C VAL A 129 -26.64 -2.58 -6.44
N VAL A 130 -26.66 -1.25 -6.53
CA VAL A 130 -27.46 -0.50 -7.52
C VAL A 130 -26.64 -0.02 -8.71
N GLN A 131 -25.31 -0.03 -8.59
CA GLN A 131 -24.39 0.20 -9.70
C GLN A 131 -23.02 -0.38 -9.36
N VAL A 132 -22.33 -0.90 -10.36
CA VAL A 132 -20.91 -1.28 -10.28
C VAL A 132 -20.11 -0.32 -11.14
N VAL A 133 -19.09 0.30 -10.56
CA VAL A 133 -18.21 1.24 -11.27
C VAL A 133 -17.29 0.45 -12.19
N ALA A 134 -17.18 0.86 -13.46
CA ALA A 134 -16.29 0.19 -14.42
C ALA A 134 -14.83 0.26 -13.94
N ASP A 135 -14.05 -0.78 -14.25
CA ASP A 135 -12.64 -0.94 -13.84
C ASP A 135 -12.38 -0.81 -12.33
N SER A 136 -13.42 -1.01 -11.51
CA SER A 136 -13.30 -1.00 -10.06
C SER A 136 -13.03 -2.38 -9.48
N ALA A 137 -12.66 -2.43 -8.20
CA ALA A 137 -12.45 -3.68 -7.47
C ALA A 137 -13.68 -4.61 -7.49
N ALA A 138 -14.89 -4.05 -7.40
CA ALA A 138 -16.14 -4.80 -7.49
C ALA A 138 -16.35 -5.37 -8.90
N HIS A 139 -16.07 -4.60 -9.95
CA HIS A 139 -16.14 -5.05 -11.33
C HIS A 139 -15.17 -6.21 -11.58
N GLU A 140 -13.91 -6.06 -11.19
CA GLU A 140 -12.89 -7.11 -11.32
C GLU A 140 -13.23 -8.38 -10.53
N ALA A 141 -13.87 -8.24 -9.37
CA ALA A 141 -14.29 -9.37 -8.54
C ALA A 141 -15.60 -10.04 -9.00
N GLY A 142 -16.25 -9.51 -10.06
CA GLY A 142 -17.48 -10.08 -10.59
C GLY A 142 -18.73 -9.80 -9.75
N VAL A 143 -18.72 -8.72 -8.97
CA VAL A 143 -19.94 -8.16 -8.35
C VAL A 143 -20.85 -7.64 -9.47
N GLN A 144 -22.15 -7.88 -9.32
CA GLN A 144 -23.16 -7.57 -10.33
C GLN A 144 -24.24 -6.66 -9.77
N LEU A 145 -24.93 -5.97 -10.69
CA LEU A 145 -26.15 -5.24 -10.37
C LEU A 145 -27.17 -6.17 -9.71
N ASN A 146 -27.85 -5.69 -8.67
CA ASN A 146 -28.81 -6.42 -7.84
C ASN A 146 -28.25 -7.52 -6.94
N ASP A 147 -26.93 -7.69 -6.84
CA ASP A 147 -26.37 -8.48 -5.76
C ASP A 147 -26.77 -7.90 -4.41
N LEU A 148 -27.14 -8.78 -3.48
CA LEU A 148 -27.42 -8.42 -2.10
C LEU A 148 -26.22 -8.81 -1.24
N ILE A 149 -25.43 -7.84 -0.81
CA ILE A 149 -24.30 -8.09 0.10
C ILE A 149 -24.87 -8.36 1.49
N ALA A 150 -24.82 -9.62 1.88
CA ALA A 150 -25.28 -10.11 3.17
C ALA A 150 -24.18 -10.07 4.24
N GLY A 151 -22.91 -9.95 3.86
CA GLY A 151 -21.82 -9.84 4.84
C GLY A 151 -20.50 -9.37 4.24
N LEU A 152 -19.59 -8.99 5.14
CA LEU A 152 -18.22 -8.60 4.85
C LEU A 152 -17.29 -9.32 5.82
N ASP A 153 -16.45 -10.22 5.28
CA ASP A 153 -15.67 -11.20 6.03
C ASP A 153 -16.60 -11.96 7.00
N ASP A 154 -16.27 -11.98 8.30
CA ASP A 154 -17.07 -12.62 9.34
C ASP A 154 -18.15 -11.68 9.93
N LYS A 155 -18.36 -10.49 9.34
CA LYS A 155 -19.31 -9.50 9.85
C LYS A 155 -20.62 -9.50 9.06
N VAL A 156 -21.71 -9.47 9.81
CA VAL A 156 -23.09 -9.30 9.32
C VAL A 156 -23.75 -8.12 10.04
N TRP A 157 -24.81 -7.58 9.46
CA TRP A 157 -25.52 -6.43 10.00
C TRP A 157 -26.88 -6.84 10.55
N HIS A 158 -27.06 -6.69 11.87
CA HIS A 158 -28.34 -6.91 12.56
C HIS A 158 -28.99 -5.61 13.07
N GLY A 159 -28.28 -4.48 12.97
CA GLY A 159 -28.79 -3.14 13.31
C GLY A 159 -29.52 -2.48 12.13
N GLU A 160 -29.96 -1.22 12.28
CA GLU A 160 -30.91 -0.54 11.38
C GLU A 160 -30.41 -0.29 9.94
N ALA A 161 -29.12 -0.06 9.72
CA ALA A 161 -28.54 0.17 8.38
C ALA A 161 -27.21 -0.57 8.21
N ALA A 162 -27.01 -1.20 7.05
CA ALA A 162 -25.82 -1.98 6.72
C ALA A 162 -24.79 -1.15 5.93
N SER A 163 -25.25 -0.20 5.12
CA SER A 163 -24.43 0.59 4.18
C SER A 163 -23.36 1.44 4.87
N LEU A 164 -23.72 2.17 5.93
CA LEU A 164 -22.79 3.01 6.68
C LEU A 164 -21.68 2.20 7.38
N PRO A 165 -21.97 1.17 8.20
CA PRO A 165 -20.93 0.35 8.81
C PRO A 165 -20.09 -0.40 7.77
N PHE A 166 -20.68 -0.82 6.64
CA PHE A 166 -19.94 -1.39 5.52
C PHE A 166 -18.94 -0.40 4.91
N SER A 167 -19.40 0.78 4.50
CA SER A 167 -18.53 1.83 3.93
C SER A 167 -17.39 2.19 4.87
N ASN A 168 -17.71 2.42 6.15
CA ASN A 168 -16.71 2.75 7.17
C ASN A 168 -15.68 1.63 7.32
N ARG A 169 -16.12 0.36 7.28
CA ARG A 169 -15.22 -0.78 7.38
C ARG A 169 -14.32 -0.90 6.14
N ILE A 170 -14.85 -0.71 4.94
CA ILE A 170 -14.05 -0.72 3.71
C ILE A 170 -12.98 0.37 3.72
N ARG A 171 -13.33 1.59 4.17
CA ARG A 171 -12.39 2.72 4.26
C ARG A 171 -11.26 2.52 5.27
N GLN A 172 -11.46 1.66 6.28
CA GLN A 172 -10.41 1.31 7.25
C GLN A 172 -9.30 0.43 6.65
N PHE A 173 -9.59 -0.29 5.57
CA PHE A 173 -8.58 -1.10 4.89
C PHE A 173 -7.72 -0.25 3.96
N LYS A 174 -6.51 -0.71 3.69
CA LYS A 174 -5.61 -0.12 2.71
C LYS A 174 -5.93 -0.65 1.30
N PRO A 175 -5.63 0.15 0.26
CA PRO A 175 -5.61 -0.35 -1.11
C PRO A 175 -4.77 -1.63 -1.23
N GLY A 176 -5.25 -2.58 -2.01
CA GLY A 176 -4.63 -3.90 -2.20
C GLY A 176 -4.98 -4.94 -1.13
N ASN A 177 -5.61 -4.56 -0.01
CA ASN A 177 -6.17 -5.55 0.92
C ASN A 177 -7.28 -6.37 0.25
N ARG A 178 -7.39 -7.64 0.64
CA ARG A 178 -8.43 -8.55 0.19
C ARG A 178 -9.49 -8.68 1.27
N VAL A 179 -10.75 -8.56 0.88
CA VAL A 179 -11.92 -8.78 1.74
C VAL A 179 -12.84 -9.77 1.07
N THR A 180 -13.62 -10.51 1.85
CA THR A 180 -14.61 -11.47 1.32
C THR A 180 -16.00 -10.87 1.45
N LEU A 181 -16.68 -10.68 0.33
CA LEU A 181 -18.09 -10.33 0.32
C LEU A 181 -18.92 -11.59 0.30
N ARG A 182 -19.83 -11.74 1.25
CA ARG A 182 -20.89 -12.74 1.17
C ARG A 182 -22.08 -12.12 0.47
N ILE A 183 -22.34 -12.52 -0.77
CA ILE A 183 -23.45 -12.02 -1.57
C ILE A 183 -24.56 -13.07 -1.70
N LEU A 184 -25.80 -12.61 -1.77
CA LEU A 184 -26.97 -13.40 -2.12
C LEU A 184 -27.33 -13.06 -3.57
N ARG A 185 -27.17 -14.04 -4.47
CA ARG A 185 -27.45 -13.93 -5.89
C ARG A 185 -28.31 -15.12 -6.30
N ASN A 186 -29.44 -14.87 -6.95
CA ASN A 186 -30.38 -15.91 -7.38
C ASN A 186 -30.83 -16.86 -6.25
N GLY A 187 -30.90 -16.37 -5.01
CA GLY A 187 -31.29 -17.16 -3.84
C GLY A 187 -30.16 -17.96 -3.19
N GLU A 188 -28.95 -17.95 -3.76
CA GLU A 188 -27.78 -18.66 -3.24
C GLU A 188 -26.75 -17.70 -2.64
N LEU A 189 -26.10 -18.15 -1.55
CA LEU A 189 -24.99 -17.43 -0.94
C LEU A 189 -23.68 -17.77 -1.66
N ILE A 190 -22.98 -16.73 -2.11
CA ILE A 190 -21.71 -16.82 -2.82
C ILE A 190 -20.70 -15.94 -2.10
N ASP A 191 -19.54 -16.48 -1.79
CA ASP A 191 -18.43 -15.72 -1.20
C ASP A 191 -17.49 -15.23 -2.34
N LEU A 192 -17.36 -13.92 -2.50
CA LEU A 192 -16.50 -13.27 -3.50
C LEU A 192 -15.32 -12.58 -2.81
N THR A 193 -14.09 -12.96 -3.17
CA THR A 193 -12.90 -12.25 -2.69
C THR A 193 -12.63 -11.01 -3.55
N VAL A 194 -12.70 -9.84 -2.93
CA VAL A 194 -12.48 -8.54 -3.59
C VAL A 194 -11.14 -7.95 -3.14
N LYS A 195 -10.28 -7.61 -4.11
CA LYS A 195 -9.04 -6.85 -3.83
C LYS A 195 -9.36 -5.36 -3.92
N LEU A 196 -9.32 -4.66 -2.80
CA LEU A 196 -9.72 -3.26 -2.72
C LEU A 196 -8.81 -2.36 -3.56
N GLY A 197 -9.41 -1.42 -4.27
CA GLY A 197 -8.71 -0.34 -4.95
C GLY A 197 -8.44 0.83 -4.01
N ARG A 198 -7.74 1.84 -4.53
CA ARG A 198 -7.57 3.12 -3.85
C ARG A 198 -8.79 4.00 -4.06
N ARG A 199 -9.31 4.62 -3.00
CA ARG A 199 -10.43 5.56 -3.10
C ARG A 199 -10.09 6.78 -3.96
N PRO A 200 -10.80 6.99 -5.09
CA PRO A 200 -10.64 8.22 -5.88
C PRO A 200 -10.99 9.46 -5.05
N LEU A 201 -10.30 10.57 -5.27
CA LEU A 201 -10.60 11.84 -4.57
C LEU A 201 -12.01 12.36 -4.85
N ILE A 202 -12.58 11.98 -6.01
CA ILE A 202 -13.90 12.42 -6.46
C ILE A 202 -15.02 11.43 -6.10
N ALA A 203 -14.71 10.36 -5.36
CA ALA A 203 -15.68 9.29 -5.07
C ALA A 203 -16.90 9.73 -4.23
N ASP A 204 -16.83 10.87 -3.55
CA ASP A 204 -17.93 11.45 -2.78
C ASP A 204 -18.64 12.60 -3.52
N ASN A 205 -18.27 12.94 -4.76
CA ASN A 205 -18.89 14.04 -5.49
C ASN A 205 -20.14 13.56 -6.25
N PRO A 206 -21.36 13.96 -5.84
CA PRO A 206 -22.60 13.51 -6.46
C PRO A 206 -22.86 14.11 -7.85
N PHE A 207 -22.11 15.13 -8.26
CA PHE A 207 -22.31 15.87 -9.52
C PHE A 207 -21.34 15.49 -10.64
N LEU A 208 -20.30 14.70 -10.33
CA LEU A 208 -19.43 14.18 -11.36
C LEU A 208 -20.07 12.89 -11.89
N ASP A 209 -20.59 12.95 -13.12
CA ASP A 209 -20.71 11.74 -13.91
C ASP A 209 -19.33 11.09 -13.89
N GLU A 210 -19.24 9.82 -13.49
CA GLU A 210 -18.01 9.04 -13.43
C GLU A 210 -17.50 8.71 -14.86
N ARG A 211 -17.45 9.70 -15.75
CA ARG A 211 -16.86 9.56 -17.07
C ARG A 211 -15.38 9.28 -16.86
N GLN A 212 -14.90 8.25 -17.56
CA GLN A 212 -13.54 7.73 -17.44
C GLN A 212 -12.47 8.82 -17.63
N GLN A 213 -12.75 9.84 -18.47
CA GLN A 213 -11.86 10.97 -18.72
C GLN A 213 -11.69 11.89 -17.49
N ASP A 214 -12.77 12.18 -16.77
CA ASP A 214 -12.76 13.04 -15.59
C ASP A 214 -12.03 12.36 -14.43
N LEU A 215 -12.27 11.05 -14.26
CA LEU A 215 -11.55 10.20 -13.31
C LEU A 215 -10.04 10.17 -13.60
N ALA A 216 -9.64 9.94 -14.85
CA ALA A 216 -8.24 9.88 -15.24
C ALA A 216 -7.52 11.24 -15.08
N ALA A 217 -8.20 12.35 -15.36
CA ALA A 217 -7.65 13.69 -15.14
C ALA A 217 -7.49 13.98 -13.63
N ALA A 218 -8.51 13.70 -12.83
CA ALA A 218 -8.47 13.88 -11.38
C ALA A 218 -7.38 13.03 -10.72
N GLU A 219 -7.23 11.78 -11.17
CA GLU A 219 -6.21 10.85 -10.68
C GLU A 219 -4.79 11.32 -11.03
N ARG A 220 -4.56 11.80 -12.25
CA ARG A 220 -3.27 12.42 -12.64
C ARG A 220 -2.96 13.63 -11.75
N ALA A 221 -3.92 14.53 -11.58
CA ALA A 221 -3.76 15.69 -10.72
C ALA A 221 -3.49 15.30 -9.25
N ALA A 222 -4.11 14.23 -8.76
CA ALA A 222 -3.92 13.71 -7.41
C ALA A 222 -2.50 13.17 -7.20
N ARG A 223 -1.97 12.38 -8.15
CA ARG A 223 -0.59 11.87 -8.13
C ARG A 223 0.43 13.01 -8.17
N ASP A 224 0.20 14.00 -9.03
CA ASP A 224 1.06 15.17 -9.15
C ASP A 224 1.07 16.01 -7.87
N ALA A 225 -0.11 16.22 -7.28
CA ALA A 225 -0.23 16.90 -5.99
C ALA A 225 0.43 16.12 -4.85
N TYR A 226 0.30 14.78 -4.84
CA TYR A 226 0.97 13.92 -3.88
C TYR A 226 2.49 14.01 -4.01
N PHE A 227 3.02 13.93 -5.23
CA PHE A 227 4.44 14.07 -5.51
C PHE A 227 4.99 15.43 -5.06
N ARG A 228 4.28 16.54 -5.35
CA ARG A 228 4.67 17.88 -4.90
C ARG A 228 4.75 17.97 -3.37
N ARG A 229 3.72 17.50 -2.65
CA ARG A 229 3.73 17.46 -1.17
C ARG A 229 4.84 16.56 -0.63
N TRP A 230 5.16 15.47 -1.31
CA TRP A 230 6.27 14.59 -0.95
C TRP A 230 7.61 15.33 -1.01
N LEU A 231 7.84 16.13 -2.07
CA LEU A 231 9.05 16.96 -2.21
C LEU A 231 9.12 18.07 -1.17
N GLU A 232 8.00 18.77 -0.91
CA GLU A 232 7.93 19.86 0.06
C GLU A 232 8.30 19.42 1.47
N ARG A 233 7.84 18.24 1.89
CA ARG A 233 8.18 17.68 3.22
C ARG A 233 9.67 17.41 3.42
N ARG A 234 10.46 17.31 2.35
CA ARG A 234 11.89 17.00 2.35
C ARG A 234 12.78 18.19 2.01
N LYS A 235 12.20 19.35 1.70
CA LYS A 235 12.97 20.59 1.62
C LYS A 235 13.36 21.00 3.05
N PRO A 236 14.59 21.46 3.28
CA PRO A 236 14.94 22.11 4.55
C PRO A 236 13.92 23.23 4.82
N LYS A 237 13.43 23.34 6.06
CA LYS A 237 12.75 24.57 6.48
C LYS A 237 13.84 25.62 6.63
N ASP A 238 13.75 26.68 5.83
CA ASP A 238 14.58 27.88 5.97
C ASP A 238 14.38 28.53 7.35
#